data_AF-A0A2S8RTH0-F1
#
_entry.id   AF-A0A2S8RTH0-F1
#
_cell.length_a   1.000
_cell.length_b   1.000
_cell.length_c   1.000
_cell.angle_alpha   90.00
_cell.angle_beta   90.00
_cell.angle_gamma   90.00
#
_symmetry.space_group_name_H-M   'P 1'
#
loop_
_entity.id
_entity.type
_entity.pdbx_description
1 polymer ?
#
loop_
_entity_poly.entity_id
_entity_poly.type
_entity_poly.pdbx_seq_one_letter_code
_entity_poly.pdbx_strand_id
1 'polypeptide(L)'
;MISMKLTAAEAKSETMLGDADSDLPQYPYGLTINLCDDELAKLGITDLPAVGTVMQLTALVEVCSISQYENQDGADKSMNLQITDMELAAGNGAAKPIANRIYGD
;
A
#
# COMPACT_ATOMS: atom_id res chain seq x y z
N MET A 1 -11.69 -1.79 7.81
CA MET A 1 -10.34 -1.97 7.23
C MET A 1 -9.34 -2.01 8.37
N ILE A 2 -8.30 -2.85 8.27
CA ILE A 2 -7.21 -2.94 9.25
C ILE A 2 -6.02 -2.14 8.69
N SER A 3 -5.36 -1.35 9.52
CA SER A 3 -4.18 -0.57 9.11
C SER A 3 -2.96 -1.49 8.98
N MET A 4 -2.27 -1.41 7.84
CA MET A 4 -0.98 -2.07 7.60
C MET A 4 0.23 -1.17 7.91
N LYS A 5 0.00 -0.02 8.55
CA LYS A 5 1.08 0.90 8.96
C LYS A 5 2.03 0.19 9.93
N LEU A 6 3.33 0.21 9.61
CA LEU A 6 4.38 -0.31 10.48
C LEU A 6 4.46 0.49 11.79
N THR A 7 4.73 -0.20 12.88
CA THR A 7 5.21 0.41 14.11
C THR A 7 6.64 0.94 13.91
N ALA A 8 7.07 1.84 14.79
CA ALA A 8 8.43 2.39 14.74
C ALA A 8 9.53 1.30 14.86
N ALA A 9 9.23 0.21 15.58
CA ALA A 9 10.15 -0.91 15.72
C ALA A 9 10.28 -1.72 14.42
N GLU A 10 9.17 -2.05 13.76
CA GLU A 10 9.14 -2.81 12.50
C GLU A 10 9.73 -2.00 11.34
N ALA A 11 9.45 -0.69 11.30
CA ALA A 11 10.03 0.24 10.33
C ALA A 11 11.57 0.19 10.31
N LYS A 12 12.17 0.15 11.50
CA LYS A 12 13.62 0.10 11.68
C LYS A 12 14.24 -1.21 11.18
N SER A 13 13.54 -2.34 11.30
CA SER A 13 14.05 -3.63 10.87
C SER A 13 13.82 -3.89 9.37
N GLU A 14 12.69 -3.48 8.82
CA GLU A 14 12.25 -3.86 7.47
C GLU A 14 12.80 -2.97 6.35
N THR A 15 12.96 -1.66 6.60
CA THR A 15 13.22 -0.72 5.49
C THR A 15 14.69 -0.56 5.15
N MET A 16 15.62 -1.03 5.99
CA MET A 16 17.07 -0.79 5.88
C MET A 16 17.45 0.70 5.69
N LEU A 17 16.48 1.62 5.85
CA LEU A 17 16.66 3.06 5.85
C LEU A 17 17.13 3.44 7.27
N GLY A 18 18.44 3.44 7.50
CA GLY A 18 19.00 3.87 8.78
C GLY A 18 18.56 5.30 9.11
N ASP A 19 18.13 5.55 10.37
CA ASP A 19 17.72 6.82 11.00
C ASP A 19 17.23 7.95 10.07
N ALA A 20 16.54 7.59 8.98
CA ALA A 20 15.87 8.55 8.13
C ALA A 20 14.58 8.88 8.87
N ASP A 21 14.66 9.99 9.59
CA ASP A 21 13.59 10.75 10.24
C ASP A 21 12.48 11.07 9.23
N SER A 22 11.77 10.03 8.82
CA SER A 22 10.58 10.12 8.00
C SER A 22 9.43 10.03 8.98
N ASP A 23 8.91 11.18 9.39
CA ASP A 23 7.61 11.33 10.07
C ASP A 23 6.42 10.77 9.24
N LEU A 24 6.73 10.12 8.11
CA LEU A 24 5.79 9.53 7.18
C LEU A 24 5.37 8.13 7.66
N PRO A 25 4.08 7.77 7.53
CA PRO A 25 3.64 6.41 7.74
C PRO A 25 4.38 5.44 6.82
N GLN A 26 5.12 4.50 7.40
CA GLN A 26 5.77 3.43 6.66
C GLN A 26 4.84 2.22 6.58
N TYR A 27 4.86 1.54 5.45
CA TYR A 27 4.07 0.34 5.16
C TYR A 27 4.99 -0.78 4.68
N PRO A 28 4.64 -2.05 4.88
CA PRO A 28 5.38 -3.18 4.31
C PRO A 28 5.64 -3.02 2.81
N TYR A 29 6.77 -3.57 2.37
CA TYR A 29 7.08 -3.64 0.95
C TYR A 29 6.01 -4.43 0.18
N GLY A 30 5.73 -4.00 -1.06
CA GLY A 30 4.74 -4.66 -1.93
C GLY A 30 3.29 -4.18 -1.77
N LEU A 31 3.02 -3.20 -0.91
CA LEU A 31 1.68 -2.60 -0.76
C LEU A 31 1.43 -1.37 -1.66
N THR A 32 2.40 -1.00 -2.50
CA THR A 32 2.26 0.09 -3.49
C THR A 32 2.05 -0.51 -4.87
N ILE A 33 0.99 -0.07 -5.56
CA ILE A 33 0.71 -0.42 -6.94
C ILE A 33 0.94 0.80 -7.83
N ASN A 34 1.51 0.58 -9.02
CA ASN A 34 1.65 1.61 -10.05
C ASN A 34 0.70 1.27 -11.20
N LEU A 35 -0.24 2.15 -11.49
CA LEU A 35 -1.21 2.00 -12.59
C LEU A 35 -0.77 2.92 -13.74
N CYS A 36 -0.66 2.36 -14.94
CA CYS A 36 -0.33 3.10 -16.15
C CYS A 36 -1.60 3.34 -16.99
N ASP A 37 -1.43 3.93 -18.17
CA ASP A 37 -2.52 4.36 -19.05
C ASP A 37 -3.55 3.25 -19.33
N ASP A 38 -3.11 2.01 -19.57
CA ASP A 38 -3.98 0.88 -19.88
C ASP A 38 -4.84 0.46 -18.68
N GLU A 39 -4.26 0.44 -17.47
CA GLU A 39 -5.01 0.13 -16.25
C GLU A 39 -5.98 1.25 -15.90
N LEU A 40 -5.54 2.51 -16.02
CA LEU A 40 -6.40 3.68 -15.78
C LEU A 40 -7.59 3.69 -16.74
N ALA A 41 -7.37 3.39 -18.02
CA ALA A 41 -8.44 3.28 -19.01
C ALA A 41 -9.44 2.16 -18.67
N LYS A 42 -8.97 0.98 -18.25
CA LYS A 42 -9.85 -0.12 -17.82
C LYS A 42 -10.68 0.23 -16.59
N LEU A 43 -10.12 1.02 -15.67
CA LEU A 43 -10.79 1.52 -14.48
C LEU A 43 -11.71 2.73 -14.77
N GLY A 44 -11.75 3.21 -16.01
CA GLY A 44 -12.55 4.37 -16.40
C GLY A 44 -12.02 5.70 -15.85
N ILE A 45 -10.75 5.76 -15.45
CA ILE A 45 -10.12 6.98 -14.93
C ILE A 45 -9.54 7.76 -16.11
N THR A 46 -10.25 8.79 -16.54
CA THR A 46 -9.78 9.71 -17.60
C THR A 46 -9.08 10.94 -17.04
N ASP A 47 -9.50 11.40 -15.86
CA ASP A 47 -8.92 12.52 -15.15
C ASP A 47 -8.21 12.02 -13.90
N LEU A 48 -6.91 12.32 -13.78
CA LEU A 48 -6.12 11.88 -12.64
C LEU A 48 -6.56 12.62 -11.36
N PRO A 49 -6.80 11.90 -10.24
CA PRO A 49 -7.09 12.54 -8.97
C PRO A 49 -5.87 13.32 -8.47
N ALA A 50 -6.11 14.37 -7.66
CA ALA A 50 -5.04 15.17 -7.09
C ALA A 50 -4.14 14.33 -6.18
N VAL A 51 -2.85 14.68 -6.13
CA VAL A 51 -1.87 14.03 -5.25
C VAL A 51 -2.35 14.07 -3.79
N GLY A 52 -2.33 12.89 -3.15
CA GLY A 52 -2.77 12.73 -1.76
C GLY A 52 -4.27 12.55 -1.58
N THR A 53 -5.04 12.40 -2.66
CA THR A 53 -6.44 11.96 -2.58
C THR A 53 -6.51 10.56 -2.00
N VAL A 54 -7.39 10.36 -1.01
CA VAL A 54 -7.64 9.04 -0.41
C VAL A 54 -8.78 8.36 -1.16
N MET A 55 -8.52 7.17 -1.68
CA MET A 55 -9.48 6.35 -2.42
C MET A 55 -9.66 5.00 -1.75
N GLN A 56 -10.82 4.39 -1.95
CA GLN A 56 -11.06 3.00 -1.57
C GLN A 56 -10.79 2.10 -2.76
N LEU A 57 -9.92 1.12 -2.55
CA LEU A 57 -9.63 0.04 -3.50
C LEU A 57 -10.43 -1.21 -3.11
N THR A 58 -11.23 -1.72 -4.02
CA THR A 58 -11.88 -3.04 -3.91
C THR A 58 -11.28 -3.94 -4.99
N ALA A 59 -10.84 -5.15 -4.64
CA ALA A 59 -10.20 -6.04 -5.60
C ALA A 59 -10.54 -7.51 -5.36
N LEU A 60 -10.64 -8.28 -6.44
CA LEU A 60 -10.59 -9.74 -6.43
C LEU A 60 -9.14 -10.18 -6.69
N VAL A 61 -8.69 -11.16 -5.93
CA VAL A 61 -7.31 -11.66 -6.00
C VAL A 61 -7.27 -13.18 -6.11
N GLU A 62 -6.27 -13.68 -6.84
CA GLU A 62 -5.89 -15.09 -6.91
C GLU A 62 -4.60 -15.33 -6.10
N VAL A 63 -4.53 -16.45 -5.37
CA VAL A 63 -3.31 -16.85 -4.65
C VAL A 63 -2.35 -17.50 -5.65
N CYS A 64 -1.20 -16.85 -5.89
CA CYS A 64 -0.21 -17.35 -6.85
C CYS A 64 0.81 -18.29 -6.23
N SER A 65 1.17 -18.05 -4.98
CA SER A 65 2.09 -18.91 -4.24
C SER A 65 1.87 -18.79 -2.75
N ILE A 66 2.20 -19.86 -2.05
CA ILE A 66 2.27 -19.93 -0.59
C ILE A 66 3.64 -20.48 -0.21
N SER A 67 4.20 -19.95 0.88
CA SER A 67 5.40 -20.48 1.49
C SER A 67 5.19 -20.56 2.99
N GLN A 68 5.54 -21.71 3.56
CA GLN A 68 5.57 -21.90 5.00
C GLN A 68 6.79 -22.75 5.33
N TYR A 69 7.60 -22.29 6.27
CA TYR A 69 8.72 -23.05 6.79
C TYR A 69 8.85 -22.83 8.29
N GLU A 70 9.34 -23.85 8.98
CA GLU A 70 9.64 -23.82 10.40
C GLU A 70 11.14 -23.60 10.57
N ASN A 71 11.51 -22.68 11.46
CA ASN A 71 12.88 -22.38 11.85
C ASN A 71 13.00 -22.51 13.39
N GLN A 72 14.19 -22.23 13.94
CA GLN A 72 14.42 -22.35 15.39
C GLN A 72 13.65 -21.29 16.22
N ASP A 73 13.24 -20.19 15.58
CA ASP A 73 12.58 -19.03 16.19
C ASP A 73 11.04 -19.05 16.00
N GLY A 74 10.51 -19.95 15.17
CA GLY A 74 9.07 -20.08 14.90
C GLY A 74 8.73 -20.59 13.51
N ALA A 75 7.48 -20.39 13.11
CA ALA A 75 6.99 -20.72 11.77
C ALA A 75 6.74 -19.43 10.98
N ASP A 76 7.43 -19.27 9.86
CA ASP A 76 7.23 -18.16 8.94
C ASP A 76 6.21 -18.55 7.87
N LYS A 77 5.34 -17.60 7.51
CA LYS A 77 4.32 -17.78 6.47
C LYS A 77 4.30 -16.58 5.55
N SER A 78 4.23 -16.83 4.25
CA SER A 78 4.01 -15.81 3.24
C SER A 78 3.10 -16.33 2.14
N MET A 79 2.39 -15.41 1.49
CA MET A 79 1.61 -15.69 0.29
C MET A 79 1.76 -14.55 -0.70
N ASN A 80 1.71 -14.87 -1.99
CA ASN A 80 1.68 -13.90 -3.07
C ASN A 80 0.29 -13.88 -3.70
N LEU A 81 -0.22 -12.67 -3.98
CA LEU A 81 -1.56 -12.45 -4.50
C LEU A 81 -1.48 -11.70 -5.83
N GLN A 82 -2.19 -12.19 -6.85
CA GLN A 82 -2.40 -11.47 -8.10
C GLN A 82 -3.78 -10.84 -8.09
N ILE A 83 -3.84 -9.53 -8.34
CA ILE A 83 -5.11 -8.83 -8.55
C ILE A 83 -5.64 -9.19 -9.95
N THR A 84 -6.85 -9.74 -10.01
CA THR A 84 -7.51 -10.12 -11.27
C THR A 84 -8.55 -9.10 -11.69
N ASP A 85 -9.27 -8.54 -10.72
CA ASP A 85 -10.33 -7.57 -10.92
C ASP A 85 -10.19 -6.47 -9.86
N MET A 86 -10.43 -5.22 -10.26
CA MET A 86 -10.19 -4.06 -9.43
C MET A 86 -11.23 -2.97 -9.67
N GLU A 87 -11.60 -2.26 -8.60
CA GLU A 87 -12.41 -1.05 -8.60
C GLU A 87 -11.79 0.00 -7.67
N LEU A 88 -11.80 1.27 -8.11
CA LEU A 88 -11.41 2.43 -7.32
C LEU A 88 -12.61 3.36 -7.12
N ALA A 89 -12.94 3.64 -5.86
CA ALA A 89 -13.99 4.59 -5.49
C ALA A 89 -13.41 5.77 -4.72
N ALA A 90 -13.98 6.96 -4.91
CA ALA A 90 -13.66 8.12 -4.08
C ALA A 90 -13.98 7.79 -2.61
N GLY A 91 -12.99 7.93 -1.72
CA GLY A 91 -13.22 7.67 -0.30
C GLY A 91 -14.15 8.71 0.30
N ASN A 92 -15.12 8.31 1.12
CA ASN A 92 -16.02 9.22 1.86
C ASN A 92 -15.30 10.04 2.98
N GLY A 93 -13.99 10.20 2.92
CA GLY A 93 -13.19 10.86 3.95
C GLY A 93 -12.58 12.16 3.43
N ALA A 94 -13.03 13.29 3.97
CA ALA A 94 -12.30 14.57 3.91
C ALA A 94 -11.00 14.46 4.72
N ALA A 95 -10.04 13.68 4.24
CA ALA A 95 -8.68 13.67 4.76
C ALA A 95 -7.89 14.78 4.06
N LYS A 96 -7.21 15.64 4.83
CA LYS A 96 -6.33 16.69 4.29
C LYS A 96 -5.35 16.08 3.27
N PRO A 97 -5.07 16.78 2.15
CA PRO A 97 -4.17 16.28 1.11
C PRO A 97 -2.83 15.86 1.72
N ILE A 98 -2.34 14.68 1.34
CA ILE A 98 -1.02 14.17 1.78
C ILE A 98 0.11 15.13 1.37
N ALA A 99 -0.04 15.86 0.25
CA ALA A 99 0.92 16.87 -0.19
C ALA A 99 1.18 17.95 0.89
N ASN A 100 0.14 18.44 1.57
CA ASN A 100 0.29 19.44 2.64
C ASN A 100 0.98 18.87 3.90
N ARG A 101 1.03 17.54 4.04
CA ARG A 101 1.82 16.88 5.09
C ARG A 101 3.27 16.64 4.68
N ILE A 102 3.55 16.59 3.37
CA ILE A 102 4.89 16.29 2.82
C ILE A 102 5.73 17.56 2.68
N TYR A 103 5.14 18.68 2.30
CA TYR A 103 5.92 19.88 1.92
C TYR A 103 5.91 21.01 2.94
N GLY A 104 5.03 20.98 3.95
CA GLY A 104 4.80 22.12 4.84
C GLY A 104 4.17 23.31 4.08
N ASP A 105 3.43 24.16 4.77
CA ASP A 105 3.10 25.50 4.23
C ASP A 105 4.33 26.43 4.34
#